data_AF-A0A0G0DH43-F1
#
_entry.id   AF-A0A0G0DH43-F1
#
_cell.length_a   1.000
_cell.length_b   1.000
_cell.length_c   1.000
_cell.angle_alpha   90.00
_cell.angle_beta   90.00
_cell.angle_gamma   90.00
#
_symmetry.space_group_name_H-M   'P 1'
#
loop_
_entity.id
_entity.type
_entity.pdbx_description
1 polymer ?
#
loop_
_entity_poly.entity_id
_entity_poly.type
_entity_poly.pdbx_seq_one_letter_code
_entity_poly.pdbx_strand_id
1 'polypeptide(L)'
;MITFAQAFTAFFAALVVTKSYADLKRGRENIIMFLFWVCSWAVIVFIAMYPAVVDLFFAKLSGETGNSVATALAMGLTFVFFIIYRLYIKADRVEKTLHKLVSELAIKEREE
;
A
#
# COMPACT_ATOMS: atom_id res chain seq x y z
N MET A 1 19.73 16.86 17.73
CA MET A 1 19.86 15.43 18.02
C MET A 1 18.94 14.68 17.07
N ILE A 2 19.44 13.70 16.33
CA ILE A 2 18.56 12.81 15.55
C ILE A 2 17.81 11.97 16.56
N THR A 3 16.48 12.06 16.57
CA THR A 3 15.67 11.21 17.44
C THR A 3 15.68 9.78 16.89
N PHE A 4 15.57 8.78 17.76
CA PHE A 4 15.54 7.36 17.35
C PHE A 4 14.51 7.09 16.23
N ALA A 5 13.37 7.80 16.28
CA ALA A 5 12.34 7.77 15.25
C ALA A 5 12.88 8.20 13.86
N GLN A 6 13.65 9.28 13.77
CA GLN A 6 14.20 9.77 12.51
C GLN A 6 15.23 8.80 11.91
N ALA A 7 16.07 8.17 12.74
CA ALA A 7 16.99 7.13 12.29
C ALA A 7 16.25 5.91 11.75
N PHE A 8 15.17 5.50 12.42
CA PHE A 8 14.31 4.41 11.98
C PHE A 8 13.59 4.72 10.67
N THR A 9 13.08 5.95 10.50
CA THR A 9 12.47 6.42 9.25
C THR A 9 13.48 6.43 8.10
N ALA A 10 14.71 6.88 8.33
CA ALA A 10 15.77 6.88 7.32
C ALA A 10 16.11 5.45 6.85
N PHE A 11 16.18 4.50 7.79
CA PHE A 11 16.38 3.09 7.46
C PHE A 11 15.24 2.53 6.62
N PHE A 12 13.98 2.80 6.98
CA PHE A 12 12.83 2.38 6.20
C PHE A 12 12.77 3.03 4.81
N ALA A 13 13.12 4.31 4.69
CA ALA A 13 13.22 4.98 3.39
C ALA A 13 14.25 4.29 2.49
N ALA A 14 15.42 3.91 3.04
CA ALA A 14 16.43 3.17 2.29
C ALA A 14 15.94 1.78 1.84
N LEU A 15 15.22 1.06 2.71
CA LEU A 15 14.61 -0.23 2.36
C LEU A 15 13.56 -0.12 1.26
N VAL A 16 12.69 0.89 1.33
CA VAL A 16 11.68 1.17 0.31
C VAL A 16 12.36 1.41 -1.04
N VAL A 17 13.34 2.32 -1.08
CA VAL A 17 14.05 2.64 -2.33
C VAL A 17 14.73 1.39 -2.91
N THR A 18 15.37 0.59 -2.06
CA THR A 18 16.05 -0.64 -2.47
C THR A 18 15.05 -1.67 -3.03
N LYS A 19 13.91 -1.85 -2.36
CA LYS A 19 12.87 -2.80 -2.78
C LYS A 19 12.18 -2.35 -4.07
N SER A 20 11.81 -1.07 -4.16
CA SER A 20 11.23 -0.47 -5.37
C SER A 20 12.17 -0.63 -6.56
N TYR A 21 13.47 -0.36 -6.39
CA TYR A 21 14.46 -0.56 -7.46
C TYR A 21 14.60 -2.04 -7.88
N ALA A 22 14.56 -2.97 -6.92
CA ALA A 22 14.64 -4.40 -7.19
C ALA A 22 13.41 -4.95 -7.92
N ASP A 23 12.20 -4.48 -7.61
CA ASP A 23 10.97 -4.93 -8.26
C ASP A 23 10.81 -4.33 -9.67
N LEU A 24 11.28 -3.10 -9.92
CA LEU A 24 11.38 -2.53 -11.27
C LEU A 24 12.32 -3.33 -12.17
N LYS A 25 13.50 -3.71 -11.66
CA LYS A 25 14.51 -4.48 -12.42
C LYS A 25 14.03 -5.90 -12.77
N ARG A 26 13.10 -6.45 -11.98
CA ARG A 26 12.56 -7.81 -12.20
C ARG A 26 11.39 -7.85 -13.18
N GLY A 27 10.89 -6.70 -13.66
CA GLY A 27 9.80 -6.65 -14.65
C GLY A 27 8.47 -7.25 -14.18
N ARG A 28 8.31 -7.47 -12.87
CA ARG A 28 7.14 -8.14 -12.27
C ARG A 28 5.99 -7.18 -11.99
N GLU A 29 6.22 -5.88 -12.09
CA GLU A 29 5.24 -4.85 -11.77
C GLU A 29 5.03 -3.89 -12.95
N ASN A 30 3.76 -3.57 -13.20
CA ASN A 30 3.38 -2.53 -14.16
C ASN A 30 3.86 -1.16 -13.65
N ILE A 31 4.31 -0.27 -14.54
CA ILE A 31 4.89 1.04 -14.20
C ILE A 31 3.98 1.87 -13.28
N ILE A 32 2.66 1.71 -13.44
CA ILE A 32 1.61 2.36 -12.64
C ILE A 32 1.63 1.85 -11.18
N MET A 33 1.83 0.54 -10.99
CA MET A 33 1.89 -0.10 -9.67
C MET A 33 3.13 0.37 -8.90
N PHE A 34 4.27 0.45 -9.60
CA PHE A 34 5.51 0.98 -9.05
C PHE A 34 5.37 2.44 -8.59
N LEU A 35 4.84 3.32 -9.45
CA LEU A 35 4.59 4.73 -9.12
C LEU A 35 3.63 4.88 -7.94
N PHE A 36 2.56 4.09 -7.89
CA PHE A 36 1.61 4.10 -6.77
C PHE A 36 2.27 3.76 -5.43
N TRP A 37 3.09 2.71 -5.40
CA TRP A 37 3.82 2.30 -4.20
C TRP A 37 4.87 3.32 -3.79
N VAL A 38 5.68 3.84 -4.73
CA VAL A 38 6.70 4.87 -4.43
C VAL A 38 6.05 6.13 -3.86
N CYS A 39 4.95 6.61 -4.45
CA CYS A 39 4.20 7.75 -3.91
C CYS A 39 3.63 7.46 -2.51
N SER A 40 3.07 6.28 -2.29
CA SER A 40 2.52 5.90 -0.99
C SER A 40 3.58 5.89 0.10
N TRP A 41 4.76 5.33 -0.18
CA TRP A 41 5.88 5.32 0.75
C TRP A 41 6.48 6.72 0.95
N ALA A 42 6.57 7.53 -0.10
CA ALA A 42 7.04 8.91 0.01
C ALA A 42 6.15 9.73 0.97
N VAL A 43 4.83 9.54 0.91
CA VAL A 43 3.88 10.17 1.83
C VAL A 43 4.12 9.71 3.28
N ILE A 44 4.31 8.41 3.51
CA ILE A 44 4.58 7.87 4.85
C ILE A 44 5.89 8.42 5.43
N VAL A 45 6.96 8.43 4.65
CA VAL A 45 8.26 8.99 5.06
C VAL A 45 8.15 10.48 5.34
N PHE A 46 7.42 11.22 4.50
CA PHE A 46 7.21 12.66 4.67
C PHE A 46 6.44 12.97 5.98
N ILE A 47 5.36 12.25 6.26
CA ILE A 47 4.57 12.35 7.50
C ILE A 47 5.46 12.07 8.72
N ALA A 48 6.29 11.02 8.66
CA ALA A 48 7.17 10.64 9.75
C ALA A 48 8.30 11.66 10.00
N MET A 49 8.80 12.32 8.95
CA MET A 49 9.90 13.28 9.04
C MET A 49 9.44 14.66 9.52
N TYR A 50 8.18 15.04 9.23
CA TYR A 50 7.61 16.36 9.57
C TYR A 50 6.27 16.25 10.32
N PRO A 51 6.26 15.73 11.56
CA PRO A 51 5.03 15.58 12.35
C PRO A 51 4.31 16.93 12.58
N ALA A 52 5.05 18.03 12.73
CA ALA A 52 4.47 19.37 12.89
C ALA A 52 3.61 19.85 11.71
N VAL A 53 3.93 19.41 10.47
CA VAL A 53 3.12 19.73 9.28
C VAL A 53 1.81 18.95 9.30
N VAL A 54 1.87 17.71 9.77
CA VAL A 54 0.71 16.82 9.94
C VAL A 54 -0.21 17.40 11.02
N ASP A 55 0.35 17.80 12.16
CA ASP A 55 -0.42 18.44 13.24
C ASP A 55 -1.15 19.71 12.76
N LEU A 56 -0.51 20.56 11.93
CA LEU A 56 -1.16 21.74 11.36
C LEU A 56 -2.33 21.41 10.41
N PHE A 57 -2.17 20.37 9.59
CA PHE A 57 -3.20 19.98 8.62
C PHE A 57 -4.40 19.35 9.34
N PHE A 58 -4.15 18.47 10.30
CA PHE A 58 -5.18 17.76 11.04
C PHE A 58 -5.81 18.62 12.14
N ALA A 59 -5.11 19.56 12.78
CA ALA A 59 -5.70 20.48 13.74
C ALA A 59 -6.86 21.30 13.12
N LYS A 60 -6.79 21.62 11.83
CA LYS A 60 -7.88 22.29 11.10
C LYS A 60 -9.07 21.38 10.78
N LEU A 61 -8.88 20.07 10.75
CA LEU A 61 -9.89 19.10 10.33
C LEU A 61 -10.56 18.41 11.52
N SER A 62 -9.80 18.04 12.56
CA SER A 62 -10.27 17.30 13.72
C SER A 62 -10.45 18.14 14.99
N GLY A 63 -9.95 19.38 15.04
CA GLY A 63 -10.08 20.28 16.20
C GLY A 63 -9.29 19.86 17.46
N GLU A 64 -8.84 18.60 17.54
CA GLU A 64 -8.03 18.08 18.64
C GLU A 64 -6.54 18.32 18.42
N THR A 65 -5.89 18.94 19.40
CA THR A 65 -4.46 19.22 19.41
C THR A 65 -3.78 18.19 20.32
N GLY A 66 -3.07 17.19 19.75
CA GLY A 66 -2.23 16.31 20.56
C GLY A 66 -2.05 14.86 20.10
N ASN A 67 -2.80 14.36 19.11
CA ASN A 67 -2.62 12.98 18.63
C ASN A 67 -2.86 12.79 17.12
N SER A 68 -2.59 13.81 16.31
CA SER A 68 -2.89 13.83 14.88
C SER A 68 -2.16 12.74 14.08
N VAL A 69 -0.98 12.32 14.54
CA VAL A 69 -0.23 11.19 13.95
C VAL A 69 -1.00 9.88 14.11
N ALA A 70 -1.57 9.59 15.28
CA ALA A 70 -2.35 8.38 15.50
C ALA A 70 -3.63 8.37 14.65
N THR A 71 -4.29 9.53 14.52
CA THR A 71 -5.46 9.68 13.65
C THR A 71 -5.12 9.47 12.18
N ALA A 72 -4.01 10.04 11.69
CA ALA A 72 -3.53 9.84 10.34
C ALA A 72 -3.19 8.36 10.05
N LEU A 73 -2.55 7.69 11.00
CA LEU A 73 -2.26 6.26 10.90
C LEU A 73 -3.53 5.41 10.91
N ALA A 74 -4.50 5.70 11.78
CA ALA A 74 -5.77 4.98 11.84
C ALA A 74 -6.57 5.13 10.53
N MET A 75 -6.60 6.34 9.95
CA MET A 75 -7.21 6.58 8.63
C MET A 75 -6.48 5.83 7.52
N GLY A 76 -5.15 5.90 7.48
CA GLY A 76 -4.33 5.19 6.51
C GLY A 76 -4.52 3.67 6.59
N LEU A 77 -4.54 3.13 7.82
CA LEU A 77 -4.78 1.70 8.06
C LEU A 77 -6.17 1.29 7.57
N THR A 78 -7.21 2.06 7.90
CA THR A 78 -8.58 1.82 7.42
C THR A 78 -8.65 1.80 5.90
N PHE A 79 -7.98 2.75 5.24
CA PHE A 79 -7.91 2.82 3.79
C PHE A 79 -7.19 1.61 3.17
N VAL A 80 -6.07 1.18 3.75
CA VAL A 80 -5.33 -0.02 3.30
C VAL A 80 -6.19 -1.27 3.46
N PHE A 81 -6.87 -1.46 4.60
CA PHE A 81 -7.78 -2.58 4.80
C PHE A 81 -8.91 -2.60 3.78
N PHE A 82 -9.47 -1.43 3.44
CA PHE A 82 -10.47 -1.32 2.38
C PHE A 82 -9.93 -1.77 1.01
N ILE A 83 -8.70 -1.38 0.66
CA ILE A 83 -8.05 -1.82 -0.57
C ILE A 83 -7.82 -3.34 -0.56
N ILE A 84 -7.31 -3.89 0.54
CA ILE A 84 -7.08 -5.34 0.69
C ILE A 84 -8.39 -6.10 0.52
N TYR A 85 -9.47 -5.64 1.15
CA TYR A 85 -10.81 -6.22 0.99
C TYR A 85 -11.27 -6.22 -0.48
N ARG A 86 -11.10 -5.09 -1.17
CA ARG A 86 -11.43 -4.98 -2.61
C ARG A 86 -10.57 -5.92 -3.46
N LEU A 87 -9.30 -6.08 -3.13
CA LEU A 87 -8.37 -6.97 -3.82
C LEU A 87 -8.78 -8.43 -3.62
N TYR A 88 -9.14 -8.81 -2.38
CA TYR A 88 -9.63 -10.15 -2.04
C TYR A 88 -10.86 -10.54 -2.88
N ILE A 89 -11.86 -9.65 -2.98
CA ILE A 89 -13.06 -9.89 -3.81
C ILE A 89 -12.70 -10.04 -5.30
N LYS A 90 -11.71 -9.29 -5.78
CA LYS A 90 -11.23 -9.46 -7.17
C LYS A 90 -10.54 -10.80 -7.36
N ALA A 91 -9.70 -11.22 -6.41
CA ALA A 91 -9.01 -12.51 -6.45
C ALA A 91 -10.00 -13.68 -6.46
N ASP A 92 -11.00 -13.68 -5.58
CA ASP A 92 -12.06 -14.70 -5.53
C ASP A 92 -12.83 -14.81 -6.86
N ARG A 93 -13.13 -13.69 -7.51
CA ARG A 93 -13.76 -13.70 -8.84
C ARG A 93 -12.88 -14.31 -9.90
N VAL A 94 -11.59 -13.96 -9.92
CA VAL A 94 -10.62 -14.52 -10.87
C VAL A 94 -10.49 -16.04 -10.67
N GLU A 95 -10.44 -16.49 -9.42
CA GLU A 95 -10.37 -17.92 -9.07
C GLU A 95 -11.61 -18.68 -9.57
N LYS A 96 -12.82 -18.14 -9.33
CA LYS A 96 -14.07 -18.72 -9.84
C LYS A 96 -14.11 -18.78 -11.37
N THR A 97 -13.69 -17.73 -12.05
CA THR A 97 -13.61 -17.72 -13.52
C THR A 97 -12.63 -18.77 -14.04
N LEU A 98 -11.46 -18.90 -13.40
CA LEU A 98 -10.46 -19.91 -13.75
C LEU A 98 -11.00 -21.32 -13.55
N HIS A 99 -11.68 -21.59 -12.43
CA HIS A 99 -12.30 -22.89 -12.18
C HIS A 99 -13.37 -23.23 -13.23
N LYS A 100 -14.19 -22.25 -13.64
CA LYS A 100 -15.19 -22.46 -14.71
C LYS A 100 -14.53 -22.79 -16.05
N LEU A 101 -13.49 -22.04 -16.42
CA LEU A 101 -12.74 -22.26 -17.66
C LEU A 101 -12.10 -23.66 -17.70
N VAL A 102 -11.45 -24.08 -16.61
CA VAL A 102 -10.85 -25.42 -16.51
C VAL A 102 -11.92 -26.51 -16.59
N SER A 103 -13.06 -26.32 -15.94
CA SER A 103 -14.17 -27.28 -16.02
C SER A 103 -14.76 -27.39 -17.43
N GLU A 104 -14.93 -26.27 -18.14
CA GLU A 104 -15.44 -26.26 -19.51
C GLU A 104 -14.45 -26.95 -20.47
N LEU A 105 -13.15 -26.71 -20.32
CA LEU A 105 -12.11 -27.38 -21.09
C LEU A 105 -12.12 -28.90 -20.85
N ALA A 106 -12.23 -29.34 -19.59
CA ALA A 106 -12.24 -30.77 -19.23
C ALA A 106 -13.51 -31.52 -19.66
N ILE A 107 -14.62 -30.82 -19.88
CA ILE A 107 -15.83 -31.41 -20.47
C ILE A 107 -15.64 -31.54 -21.98
N LYS A 108 -15.16 -30.48 -22.63
CA LYS A 108 -14.92 -30.46 -24.08
C LYS A 108 -13.95 -31.55 -24.54
N GLU A 109 -12.85 -31.75 -23.80
CA GLU A 109 -11.85 -32.79 -24.10
C GLU A 109 -12.36 -34.22 -23.92
N ARG A 110 -13.48 -34.42 -23.20
CA ARG A 110 -14.13 -35.73 -23.08
C ARG A 110 -15.16 -36.02 -24.17
N GLU A 111 -15.65 -34.98 -24.85
CA GLU A 111 -16.65 -35.10 -25.93
C GLU A 111 -16.00 -35.24 -27.32
N GLU A 112 -14.71 -34.90 -27.47
CA GLU A 112 -13.86 -35.17 -28.64
C GLU A 112 -13.19 -36.55 -28.55
#